data_AF-A0AA40DPZ4-F1
#
_entry.id   AF-A0AA40DPZ4-F1
#
_cell.length_a   1.000
_cell.length_b   1.000
_cell.length_c   1.000
_cell.angle_alpha   90.00
_cell.angle_beta   90.00
_cell.angle_gamma   90.00
#
_symmetry.space_group_name_H-M   'P 1'
#
loop_
_entity.id
_entity.type
_entity.pdbx_description
1 polymer ?
#
loop_
_entity_poly.entity_id
_entity_poly.type
_entity_poly.pdbx_seq_one_letter_code
_entity_poly.pdbx_strand_id
1 'polypeptide(L)'
;MSRVAIRTLKPFRACFSLSPSTNPLRTAPAQKHDINSARLPPNHHHHSLHHKTSPSSPHPTTTQPSKMPHPLAPLATTFKSLHAPGPLLLPNVYDATSARLIASLPATKALATASYALALAGGTTDAELTLDQHLLLLPPIGAVARSAGLPLTVDLQDGYGERLEEAVRGVLAEEIGAVGINLEDSTGGTWWTWVLRPRGSRGCWRLQRGRGWKTLSYLEAGATTVYILAPPGQLMGEGHVRKIVAELGGRVNLAPRWVKPDGSKFEGGLTSRDLVKLGVARISVGPSLYFAAAKALKDAAGFVFGEED
;
A
#
# COMPACT_ATOMS: atom_id res chain seq x y z
N MET A 1 3.53 -31.02 14.96
CA MET A 1 4.49 -29.97 15.40
C MET A 1 5.64 -29.94 14.40
N SER A 2 5.56 -29.10 13.37
CA SER A 2 6.63 -28.94 12.39
C SER A 2 7.27 -27.56 12.57
N ARG A 3 8.45 -27.53 13.18
CA ARG A 3 9.25 -26.32 13.35
C ARG A 3 9.76 -25.89 11.97
N VAL A 4 9.21 -24.82 11.41
CA VAL A 4 9.81 -24.15 10.24
C VAL A 4 11.11 -23.51 10.72
N ALA A 5 12.24 -24.00 10.19
CA ALA A 5 13.56 -23.49 10.50
C ALA A 5 13.71 -22.06 9.97
N ILE A 6 13.93 -21.12 10.89
CA ILE A 6 14.26 -19.73 10.57
C ILE A 6 15.68 -19.70 9.99
N ARG A 7 15.79 -19.73 8.65
CA ARG A 7 17.03 -19.33 7.97
C ARG A 7 17.13 -17.81 8.02
N THR A 8 18.20 -17.32 8.64
CA THR A 8 18.66 -15.94 8.53
C THR A 8 19.01 -15.65 7.06
N LEU A 9 18.07 -15.05 6.32
CA LEU A 9 18.36 -14.51 5.00
C LEU A 9 19.28 -13.30 5.15
N LYS A 10 20.37 -13.28 4.38
CA LYS A 10 21.32 -12.16 4.31
C LYS A 10 20.60 -10.88 3.83
N PRO A 11 21.05 -9.69 4.22
CA PRO A 11 20.49 -8.43 3.71
C PRO A 11 20.56 -8.41 2.18
N PHE A 12 19.40 -8.39 1.52
CA PHE A 12 19.27 -8.30 0.07
C PHE A 12 19.05 -6.85 -0.35
N ARG A 13 19.71 -6.43 -1.43
CA ARG A 13 19.68 -5.07 -1.96
C ARG A 13 19.07 -5.12 -3.35
N ALA A 14 17.75 -5.05 -3.43
CA ALA A 14 17.02 -4.96 -4.69
C ALA A 14 17.05 -3.51 -5.20
N CYS A 15 17.63 -3.31 -6.39
CA CYS A 15 17.53 -2.09 -7.19
C CYS A 15 16.84 -2.48 -8.50
N PHE A 16 15.64 -1.97 -8.77
CA PHE A 16 14.94 -2.28 -10.01
C PHE A 16 14.51 -1.02 -10.75
N SER A 17 14.73 -1.03 -12.07
CA SER A 17 14.10 -0.09 -12.99
C SER A 17 12.75 -0.66 -13.42
N LEU A 18 11.67 0.09 -13.19
CA LEU A 18 10.42 -0.15 -13.87
C LEU A 18 10.63 0.27 -15.34
N SER A 19 10.78 -0.69 -16.25
CA SER A 19 10.49 -0.41 -17.66
C SER A 19 8.98 -0.49 -17.85
N PRO A 20 8.37 0.40 -18.64
CA PRO A 20 6.95 0.30 -18.98
C PRO A 20 6.72 -1.03 -19.71
N SER A 21 5.96 -1.92 -19.08
CA SER A 21 5.51 -3.16 -19.71
C SER A 21 4.58 -2.81 -20.87
N THR A 22 4.95 -3.26 -22.07
CA THR A 22 4.09 -3.24 -23.26
C THR A 22 2.90 -4.16 -23.04
N ASN A 23 1.70 -3.57 -23.07
CA ASN A 23 0.41 -4.22 -23.03
C ASN A 23 0.27 -5.28 -24.14
N PRO A 24 0.07 -6.59 -23.85
CA PRO A 24 -0.10 -7.61 -24.89
C PRO A 24 -1.59 -7.92 -25.10
N LEU A 25 -2.42 -6.92 -25.41
CA LEU A 25 -3.80 -7.16 -25.82
C LEU A 25 -4.23 -6.13 -26.87
N ARG A 26 -3.90 -6.40 -28.15
CA ARG A 26 -4.69 -5.88 -29.28
C ARG A 26 -4.48 -6.70 -30.57
N THR A 27 -5.48 -7.54 -30.85
CA THR A 27 -6.14 -7.83 -32.15
C THR A 27 -5.30 -8.23 -33.39
N ALA A 28 -5.62 -9.41 -33.93
CA ALA A 28 -5.41 -9.81 -35.33
C ALA A 28 -6.08 -8.80 -36.31
N PRO A 29 -5.62 -8.69 -37.58
CA PRO A 29 -6.20 -9.58 -38.61
C PRO A 29 -5.30 -9.93 -39.82
N ALA A 30 -5.83 -10.90 -40.58
CA ALA A 30 -5.78 -11.09 -42.05
C ALA A 30 -4.56 -11.76 -42.73
N GLN A 31 -4.92 -12.81 -43.46
CA GLN A 31 -4.15 -13.65 -44.36
C GLN A 31 -3.49 -12.84 -45.50
N LYS A 32 -2.27 -13.22 -45.89
CA LYS A 32 -1.64 -12.78 -47.14
C LYS A 32 -1.67 -13.93 -48.16
N HIS A 33 -2.26 -13.65 -49.31
CA HIS A 33 -2.08 -14.41 -50.54
C HIS A 33 -0.85 -13.89 -51.30
N ASP A 34 -0.06 -14.82 -51.83
CA ASP A 34 1.02 -14.63 -52.81
C ASP A 34 0.46 -14.30 -54.20
N ILE A 35 1.04 -13.33 -54.92
CA ILE A 35 1.23 -13.41 -56.38
C ILE A 35 2.37 -12.47 -56.91
N ASN A 36 3.38 -13.11 -57.50
CA ASN A 36 4.18 -12.83 -58.72
C ASN A 36 4.63 -11.41 -59.20
N SER A 37 5.96 -11.33 -59.36
CA SER A 37 6.78 -11.00 -60.56
C SER A 37 6.56 -9.72 -61.40
N ALA A 38 7.67 -8.97 -61.62
CA ALA A 38 8.11 -8.47 -62.93
C ALA A 38 9.54 -7.88 -62.86
N ARG A 39 10.28 -7.98 -63.97
CA ARG A 39 11.73 -7.76 -64.15
C ARG A 39 11.97 -6.55 -65.07
N LEU A 40 12.99 -5.74 -64.71
CA LEU A 40 13.87 -4.75 -65.40
C LEU A 40 13.62 -4.26 -66.86
N PRO A 41 14.17 -3.08 -67.24
CA PRO A 41 15.47 -3.07 -67.94
C PRO A 41 16.44 -1.92 -67.53
N PRO A 42 17.71 -1.95 -67.99
CA PRO A 42 18.82 -1.16 -67.45
C PRO A 42 19.12 0.10 -68.27
N ASN A 43 19.86 1.05 -67.69
CA ASN A 43 20.73 1.91 -68.47
C ASN A 43 21.97 2.35 -67.68
N HIS A 44 23.12 2.12 -68.30
CA HIS A 44 24.45 2.54 -67.91
C HIS A 44 24.64 4.03 -68.17
N HIS A 45 25.27 4.76 -67.24
CA HIS A 45 26.23 5.81 -67.58
C HIS A 45 27.29 5.94 -66.47
N HIS A 46 28.54 5.70 -66.85
CA HIS A 46 29.73 6.01 -66.08
C HIS A 46 29.94 7.54 -66.04
N HIS A 47 30.00 8.12 -64.85
CA HIS A 47 30.77 9.35 -64.63
C HIS A 47 31.54 9.25 -63.32
N SER A 48 32.86 9.22 -63.46
CA SER A 48 33.84 9.33 -62.39
C SER A 48 33.84 10.77 -61.88
N LEU A 49 33.53 10.97 -60.59
CA LEU A 49 33.67 12.26 -59.92
C LEU A 49 34.38 12.07 -58.58
N HIS A 50 35.36 12.94 -58.39
CA HIS A 50 36.35 12.99 -57.33
C HIS A 50 35.79 12.83 -55.91
N HIS A 51 36.46 11.98 -55.12
CA HIS A 51 36.34 11.93 -53.67
C HIS A 51 36.61 13.32 -53.06
N LYS A 52 35.56 14.01 -52.62
CA LYS A 52 35.64 15.02 -51.57
C LYS A 52 35.11 14.39 -50.28
N THR A 53 35.97 14.32 -49.28
CA THR A 53 35.64 13.89 -47.92
C THR A 53 34.59 14.83 -47.32
N SER A 54 33.38 14.32 -47.08
CA SER A 54 32.36 15.03 -46.29
C SER A 54 32.75 15.05 -44.81
N PRO A 55 32.52 16.16 -44.09
CA PRO A 55 32.74 16.23 -42.66
C PRO A 55 31.76 15.29 -41.93
N SER A 56 32.29 14.57 -40.94
CA SER A 56 31.55 13.67 -40.07
C SER A 56 30.34 14.35 -39.43
N SER A 57 29.15 13.78 -39.64
CA SER A 57 27.92 14.18 -38.95
C SER A 57 28.13 14.15 -37.43
N PRO A 58 27.67 15.15 -36.67
CA PRO A 58 27.74 15.09 -35.22
C PRO A 58 26.91 13.92 -34.72
N HIS A 59 27.52 13.06 -33.89
CA HIS A 59 26.81 12.01 -33.18
C HIS A 59 25.65 12.64 -32.39
N PRO A 60 24.42 12.08 -32.49
CA PRO A 60 23.33 12.54 -31.64
C PRO A 60 23.75 12.29 -30.19
N THR A 61 23.92 13.38 -29.44
CA THR A 61 24.10 13.31 -28.00
C THR A 61 22.82 12.71 -27.44
N THR A 62 22.87 11.45 -27.02
CA THR A 62 21.76 10.79 -26.33
C THR A 62 21.55 11.52 -25.01
N THR A 63 20.72 12.57 -25.03
CA THR A 63 20.21 13.20 -23.83
C THR A 63 19.41 12.13 -23.10
N GLN A 64 19.99 11.56 -22.04
CA GLN A 64 19.27 10.69 -21.12
C GLN A 64 17.96 11.41 -20.74
N PRO A 65 16.78 10.79 -20.92
CA PRO A 65 15.53 11.45 -20.58
C PRO A 65 15.59 11.84 -19.10
N SER A 66 15.39 13.14 -18.82
CA SER A 66 15.30 13.66 -17.47
C SER A 66 14.25 12.85 -16.73
N LYS A 67 14.67 12.11 -15.68
CA LYS A 67 13.80 11.22 -14.91
C LYS A 67 12.71 12.04 -14.22
N MET A 68 11.53 12.06 -14.83
CA MET A 68 10.31 12.53 -14.20
C MET A 68 10.11 11.76 -12.88
N PRO A 69 9.81 12.44 -11.76
CA PRO A 69 9.51 11.77 -10.51
C PRO A 69 8.26 10.88 -10.67
N HIS A 70 8.22 9.76 -9.94
CA HIS A 70 7.08 8.85 -9.96
C HIS A 70 5.78 9.61 -9.63
N PRO A 71 4.64 9.36 -10.31
CA PRO A 71 3.38 10.08 -10.08
C PRO A 71 2.91 10.08 -8.62
N LEU A 72 3.22 9.02 -7.87
CA LEU A 72 2.90 8.89 -6.45
C LEU A 72 3.84 9.65 -5.49
N ALA A 73 4.96 10.21 -5.97
CA ALA A 73 5.96 10.85 -5.12
C ALA A 73 5.43 12.05 -4.29
N PRO A 74 4.57 12.94 -4.86
CA PRO A 74 3.92 13.98 -4.08
C PRO A 74 3.02 13.42 -2.98
N LEU A 75 2.17 12.45 -3.30
CA LEU A 75 1.27 11.79 -2.34
C LEU A 75 2.04 11.10 -1.21
N ALA A 76 3.14 10.42 -1.52
CA ALA A 76 4.02 9.81 -0.53
C ALA A 76 4.67 10.85 0.40
N THR A 77 5.05 12.01 -0.14
CA THR A 77 5.61 13.11 0.64
C THR A 77 4.57 13.69 1.59
N THR A 78 3.37 13.96 1.08
CA THR A 78 2.21 14.39 1.88
C THR A 78 1.88 13.37 2.97
N PHE A 79 1.77 12.09 2.63
CA PHE A 79 1.45 11.05 3.60
C PHE A 79 2.50 10.97 4.71
N LYS A 80 3.79 11.11 4.37
CA LYS A 80 4.85 11.19 5.38
C LYS A 80 4.70 12.42 6.28
N SER A 81 4.45 13.60 5.73
CA SER A 81 4.33 14.82 6.55
C SER A 81 3.13 14.76 7.49
N LEU A 82 2.06 14.02 7.14
CA LEU A 82 0.91 13.84 8.03
C LEU A 82 1.25 13.14 9.37
N HIS A 83 2.41 12.49 9.49
CA HIS A 83 2.84 11.83 10.73
C HIS A 83 3.63 12.78 11.68
N ALA A 84 3.77 14.08 11.37
CA ALA A 84 4.42 15.06 12.25
C ALA A 84 4.02 16.54 11.94
N PRO A 85 3.74 17.41 12.94
CA PRO A 85 3.29 17.13 14.31
C PRO A 85 1.75 16.98 14.43
N GLY A 86 1.30 16.15 15.37
CA GLY A 86 -0.12 15.87 15.65
C GLY A 86 -0.62 14.54 15.07
N PRO A 87 -1.63 13.90 15.68
CA PRO A 87 -2.09 12.58 15.26
C PRO A 87 -2.79 12.61 13.91
N LEU A 88 -2.36 11.75 13.00
CA LEU A 88 -3.12 11.39 11.82
C LEU A 88 -4.19 10.34 12.19
N LEU A 89 -5.47 10.71 12.14
CA LEU A 89 -6.57 9.78 12.29
C LEU A 89 -6.83 9.10 10.94
N LEU A 90 -6.78 7.77 10.91
CA LEU A 90 -7.00 6.94 9.72
C LEU A 90 -8.13 5.97 9.93
N PRO A 91 -9.36 6.34 9.51
CA PRO A 91 -10.44 5.40 9.34
C PRO A 91 -10.01 4.30 8.36
N ASN A 92 -10.23 3.05 8.73
CA ASN A 92 -9.91 1.92 7.87
C ASN A 92 -11.11 1.57 6.99
N VAL A 93 -10.90 1.57 5.68
CA VAL A 93 -11.90 1.27 4.65
C VAL A 93 -11.64 -0.13 4.06
N TYR A 94 -12.67 -0.73 3.48
CA TYR A 94 -12.63 -2.14 3.04
C TYR A 94 -13.32 -2.38 1.69
N ASP A 95 -13.95 -1.35 1.12
CA ASP A 95 -14.55 -1.38 -0.21
C ASP A 95 -14.67 0.05 -0.77
N ALA A 96 -15.19 0.18 -2.00
CA ALA A 96 -15.39 1.49 -2.61
C ALA A 96 -16.43 2.37 -1.87
N THR A 97 -17.42 1.75 -1.22
CA THR A 97 -18.50 2.47 -0.54
C THR A 97 -18.01 3.12 0.75
N SER A 98 -17.36 2.34 1.62
CA SER A 98 -16.68 2.85 2.81
C SER A 98 -15.62 3.88 2.45
N ALA A 99 -14.84 3.66 1.38
CA ALA A 99 -13.87 4.63 0.89
C ALA A 99 -14.53 5.98 0.53
N ARG A 100 -15.64 5.97 -0.23
CA ARG A 100 -16.35 7.20 -0.61
C ARG A 100 -16.94 7.93 0.60
N LEU A 101 -17.59 7.19 1.50
CA LEU A 101 -18.21 7.76 2.70
C LEU A 101 -17.19 8.41 3.62
N ILE A 102 -16.01 7.80 3.76
CA ILE A 102 -14.93 8.37 4.57
C ILE A 102 -14.23 9.52 3.83
N ALA A 103 -13.97 9.39 2.53
CA ALA A 103 -13.31 10.43 1.74
C ALA A 103 -14.12 11.73 1.65
N SER A 104 -15.45 11.67 1.77
CA SER A 104 -16.30 12.87 1.77
C SER A 104 -16.27 13.66 3.09
N LEU A 105 -15.71 13.08 4.16
CA LEU A 105 -15.62 13.77 5.45
C LEU A 105 -14.51 14.84 5.40
N PRO A 106 -14.78 16.10 5.79
CA PRO A 106 -13.80 17.18 5.74
C PRO A 106 -12.52 16.94 6.55
N ALA A 107 -12.60 16.07 7.56
CA ALA A 107 -11.46 15.72 8.41
C ALA A 107 -10.51 14.68 7.79
N THR A 108 -10.90 14.03 6.69
CA THR A 108 -10.14 12.94 6.09
C THR A 108 -8.92 13.47 5.34
N LYS A 109 -7.73 13.03 5.77
CA LYS A 109 -6.44 13.43 5.17
C LYS A 109 -5.74 12.30 4.42
N ALA A 110 -6.14 11.06 4.64
CA ALA A 110 -5.68 9.87 3.94
C ALA A 110 -6.67 8.71 4.19
N LEU A 111 -6.59 7.67 3.39
CA LEU A 111 -7.30 6.41 3.59
C LEU A 111 -6.35 5.30 4.01
N ALA A 112 -6.82 4.41 4.87
CA ALA A 112 -6.11 3.18 5.22
C ALA A 112 -7.00 1.98 4.95
N THR A 113 -6.45 0.86 4.50
CA THR A 113 -7.19 -0.41 4.51
C THR A 113 -6.99 -1.17 5.82
N ALA A 114 -7.84 -2.14 6.11
CA ALA A 114 -7.60 -3.17 7.13
C ALA A 114 -7.80 -4.54 6.48
N SER A 115 -6.78 -5.40 6.49
CA SER A 115 -6.84 -6.70 5.80
C SER A 115 -8.00 -7.55 6.34
N TYR A 116 -8.22 -7.51 7.65
CA TYR A 116 -9.33 -8.21 8.30
C TYR A 116 -10.70 -7.80 7.75
N ALA A 117 -10.92 -6.50 7.55
CA ALA A 117 -12.18 -6.00 7.01
C ALA A 117 -12.33 -6.29 5.52
N LEU A 118 -11.22 -6.20 4.75
CA LEU A 118 -11.18 -6.62 3.35
C LEU A 118 -11.52 -8.10 3.19
N ALA A 119 -10.93 -8.97 4.00
CA ALA A 119 -11.17 -10.40 3.99
C ALA A 119 -12.65 -10.72 4.23
N LEU A 120 -13.23 -10.16 5.30
CA LEU A 120 -14.65 -10.37 5.61
C LEU A 120 -15.57 -9.85 4.51
N ALA A 121 -15.32 -8.64 4.00
CA ALA A 121 -16.08 -8.09 2.88
C ALA A 121 -15.94 -8.92 1.60
N GLY A 122 -14.77 -9.57 1.41
CA GLY A 122 -14.49 -10.49 0.31
C GLY A 122 -14.98 -11.93 0.52
N GLY A 123 -15.64 -12.23 1.64
CA GLY A 123 -16.20 -13.55 1.92
C GLY A 123 -15.19 -14.59 2.40
N THR A 124 -14.06 -14.17 2.98
CA THR A 124 -13.04 -15.05 3.56
C THR A 124 -12.59 -14.56 4.94
N THR A 125 -11.64 -15.25 5.57
CA THR A 125 -11.04 -14.82 6.84
C THR A 125 -9.69 -14.15 6.60
N ASP A 126 -9.25 -13.29 7.54
CA ASP A 126 -7.96 -12.59 7.41
C ASP A 126 -6.78 -13.56 7.26
N ALA A 127 -6.83 -14.69 7.96
CA ALA A 127 -5.81 -15.74 7.90
C ALA A 127 -5.79 -16.50 6.56
N GLU A 128 -6.91 -16.53 5.84
CA GLU A 128 -7.05 -17.23 4.57
C GLU A 128 -6.95 -16.29 3.36
N LEU A 129 -6.90 -14.97 3.59
CA LEU A 129 -6.82 -13.96 2.54
C LEU A 129 -5.48 -14.09 1.79
N THR A 130 -5.53 -14.67 0.60
CA THR A 130 -4.35 -14.81 -0.27
C THR A 130 -3.91 -13.46 -0.84
N LEU A 131 -2.64 -13.35 -1.26
CA LEU A 131 -2.15 -12.14 -1.92
C LEU A 131 -2.98 -11.79 -3.17
N ASP A 132 -3.38 -12.80 -3.95
CA ASP A 132 -4.13 -12.59 -5.20
C ASP A 132 -5.53 -12.03 -4.91
N GLN A 133 -6.23 -12.57 -3.91
CA GLN A 133 -7.50 -12.00 -3.43
C GLN A 133 -7.31 -10.59 -2.87
N HIS A 134 -6.26 -10.36 -2.10
CA HIS A 134 -6.01 -9.05 -1.51
C HIS A 134 -5.81 -7.98 -2.59
N LEU A 135 -4.94 -8.24 -3.57
CA LEU A 135 -4.70 -7.32 -4.69
C LEU A 135 -5.95 -7.11 -5.56
N LEU A 136 -6.84 -8.11 -5.66
CA LEU A 136 -8.09 -8.00 -6.39
C LEU A 136 -9.10 -7.03 -5.73
N LEU A 137 -9.11 -6.93 -4.40
CA LEU A 137 -10.08 -6.12 -3.64
C LEU A 137 -9.71 -4.62 -3.56
N LEU A 138 -8.46 -4.27 -3.82
CA LEU A 138 -7.92 -2.92 -3.61
C LEU A 138 -8.21 -1.87 -4.71
N PRO A 139 -8.30 -2.19 -6.02
CA PRO A 139 -8.44 -1.19 -7.07
C PRO A 139 -9.64 -0.23 -6.92
N PRO A 140 -10.84 -0.68 -6.48
CA PRO A 140 -11.95 0.23 -6.25
C PRO A 140 -11.67 1.27 -5.15
N ILE A 141 -10.93 0.90 -4.10
CA ILE A 141 -10.50 1.82 -3.04
C ILE A 141 -9.45 2.80 -3.58
N GLY A 142 -8.48 2.30 -4.36
CA GLY A 142 -7.47 3.11 -5.04
C GLY A 142 -8.08 4.17 -5.95
N ALA A 143 -9.11 3.80 -6.72
CA ALA A 143 -9.84 4.74 -7.58
C ALA A 143 -10.50 5.87 -6.79
N VAL A 144 -11.11 5.56 -5.64
CA VAL A 144 -11.69 6.58 -4.75
C VAL A 144 -10.62 7.48 -4.15
N ALA A 145 -9.52 6.91 -3.65
CA ALA A 145 -8.40 7.67 -3.09
C ALA A 145 -7.82 8.66 -4.12
N ARG A 146 -7.59 8.19 -5.36
CA ARG A 146 -7.11 9.03 -6.48
C ARG A 146 -8.10 10.15 -6.81
N SER A 147 -9.39 9.83 -6.94
CA SER A 147 -10.44 10.82 -7.22
C SER A 147 -10.52 11.91 -6.15
N ALA A 148 -10.33 11.52 -4.88
CA ALA A 148 -10.31 12.45 -3.75
C ALA A 148 -8.96 13.17 -3.55
N GLY A 149 -7.92 12.85 -4.34
CA GLY A 149 -6.56 13.38 -4.13
C GLY A 149 -5.93 12.96 -2.80
N LEU A 150 -6.39 11.86 -2.20
CA LEU A 150 -5.97 11.41 -0.88
C LEU A 150 -4.88 10.32 -0.99
N PRO A 151 -3.85 10.35 -0.12
CA PRO A 151 -2.93 9.24 -0.01
C PRO A 151 -3.63 7.99 0.54
N LEU A 152 -3.22 6.82 0.06
CA LEU A 152 -3.71 5.51 0.49
C LEU A 152 -2.58 4.71 1.15
N THR A 153 -2.85 4.12 2.32
CA THR A 153 -1.99 3.11 2.93
C THR A 153 -2.69 1.75 2.97
N VAL A 154 -1.98 0.68 2.60
CA VAL A 154 -2.56 -0.67 2.54
C VAL A 154 -2.01 -1.53 3.67
N ASP A 155 -2.88 -2.18 4.41
CA ASP A 155 -2.49 -3.25 5.33
C ASP A 155 -2.05 -4.47 4.53
N LEU A 156 -0.81 -4.96 4.70
CA LEU A 156 -0.24 -6.08 3.95
C LEU A 156 0.01 -7.33 4.82
N GLN A 157 -0.62 -7.41 6.00
CA GLN A 157 -0.39 -8.51 6.95
C GLN A 157 1.12 -8.70 7.20
N ASP A 158 1.61 -9.94 7.21
CA ASP A 158 3.03 -10.31 7.38
C ASP A 158 3.87 -10.17 6.11
N GLY A 159 3.25 -9.69 5.03
CA GLY A 159 3.89 -9.50 3.75
C GLY A 159 3.88 -10.73 2.86
N TYR A 160 3.06 -11.75 3.12
CA TYR A 160 2.88 -12.88 2.21
C TYR A 160 4.15 -13.70 1.95
N GLY A 161 5.03 -13.78 2.94
CA GLY A 161 6.26 -14.59 2.90
C GLY A 161 7.19 -14.22 1.73
N GLU A 162 7.52 -15.21 0.90
CA GLU A 162 8.42 -15.05 -0.26
C GLU A 162 7.82 -14.12 -1.35
N ARG A 163 6.51 -13.83 -1.29
CA ARG A 163 5.82 -12.93 -2.23
C ARG A 163 5.82 -11.47 -1.76
N LEU A 164 6.57 -11.09 -0.73
CA LEU A 164 6.61 -9.71 -0.21
C LEU A 164 6.92 -8.66 -1.30
N GLU A 165 7.90 -8.92 -2.17
CA GLU A 165 8.24 -7.99 -3.25
C GLU A 165 7.09 -7.82 -4.25
N GLU A 166 6.38 -8.91 -4.54
CA GLU A 166 5.20 -8.92 -5.39
C GLU A 166 4.05 -8.13 -4.74
N ALA A 167 3.80 -8.35 -3.44
CA ALA A 167 2.77 -7.63 -2.69
C ALA A 167 3.01 -6.12 -2.69
N VAL A 168 4.25 -5.68 -2.41
CA VAL A 168 4.63 -4.27 -2.43
C VAL A 168 4.49 -3.68 -3.84
N ARG A 169 4.89 -4.42 -4.88
CA ARG A 169 4.73 -3.97 -6.27
C ARG A 169 3.26 -3.84 -6.65
N GLY A 170 2.42 -4.80 -6.26
CA GLY A 170 0.99 -4.81 -6.53
C GLY A 170 0.31 -3.57 -5.95
N VAL A 171 0.52 -3.26 -4.68
CA VAL A 171 -0.13 -2.10 -4.05
C VAL A 171 0.38 -0.75 -4.57
N LEU A 172 1.62 -0.69 -5.08
CA LEU A 172 2.21 0.49 -5.72
C LEU A 172 1.73 0.69 -7.17
N ALA A 173 1.18 -0.35 -7.80
CA ALA A 173 0.72 -0.30 -9.18
C ALA A 173 -0.37 0.77 -9.36
N GLU A 174 -0.49 1.33 -10.56
CA GLU A 174 -1.35 2.49 -10.84
C GLU A 174 -2.82 2.24 -10.48
N GLU A 175 -3.27 1.00 -10.64
CA GLU A 175 -4.63 0.55 -10.33
C GLU A 175 -4.97 0.76 -8.85
N ILE A 176 -4.01 0.55 -7.94
CA ILE A 176 -4.18 0.72 -6.49
C ILE A 176 -3.62 2.06 -6.02
N GLY A 177 -2.39 2.40 -6.38
CA GLY A 177 -1.77 3.70 -6.12
C GLY A 177 -1.48 3.97 -4.64
N ALA A 178 -1.23 2.93 -3.85
CA ALA A 178 -0.87 3.10 -2.44
C ALA A 178 0.48 3.82 -2.29
N VAL A 179 0.63 4.60 -1.24
CA VAL A 179 1.87 5.32 -0.89
C VAL A 179 2.39 4.98 0.51
N GLY A 180 1.65 4.15 1.24
CA GLY A 180 2.04 3.55 2.51
C GLY A 180 1.62 2.10 2.58
N ILE A 181 2.28 1.34 3.45
CA ILE A 181 1.87 -0.01 3.81
C ILE A 181 1.93 -0.19 5.33
N ASN A 182 1.06 -1.03 5.87
CA ASN A 182 1.30 -1.64 7.18
C ASN A 182 1.86 -3.06 6.96
N LEU A 183 2.89 -3.43 7.70
CA LEU A 183 3.53 -4.76 7.65
C LEU A 183 3.66 -5.26 9.09
N GLU A 184 3.35 -6.52 9.36
CA GLU A 184 3.45 -7.10 10.70
C GLU A 184 4.70 -7.97 10.88
N ASP A 185 5.08 -8.17 12.13
CA ASP A 185 6.07 -9.18 12.53
C ASP A 185 5.33 -10.45 12.94
N SER A 186 5.55 -11.54 12.20
CA SER A 186 4.93 -12.86 12.39
C SER A 186 5.21 -13.54 13.75
N THR A 187 5.77 -12.84 14.74
CA THR A 187 6.04 -13.35 16.10
C THR A 187 5.07 -12.88 17.19
N GLY A 188 3.92 -12.31 16.81
CA GLY A 188 2.79 -12.10 17.71
C GLY A 188 2.71 -10.69 18.30
N GLY A 189 1.66 -9.97 17.90
CA GLY A 189 1.10 -8.84 18.65
C GLY A 189 1.64 -7.44 18.33
N THR A 190 2.59 -7.27 17.41
CA THR A 190 3.09 -5.93 17.06
C THR A 190 3.14 -5.70 15.55
N TRP A 191 2.65 -4.54 15.13
CA TRP A 191 2.37 -4.15 13.76
C TRP A 191 3.15 -2.87 13.45
N TRP A 192 3.42 -2.52 12.19
CA TRP A 192 4.18 -1.31 11.87
C TRP A 192 3.61 -0.63 10.64
N THR A 193 3.79 0.68 10.53
CA THR A 193 3.44 1.43 9.31
C THR A 193 4.71 1.94 8.65
N TRP A 194 4.85 1.59 7.37
CA TRP A 194 5.85 2.12 6.47
C TRP A 194 5.23 3.17 5.56
N VAL A 195 5.85 4.36 5.48
CA VAL A 195 5.59 5.28 4.36
C VAL A 195 6.62 5.02 3.30
N LEU A 196 6.16 4.64 2.11
CA LEU A 196 7.01 4.31 0.98
C LEU A 196 7.55 5.62 0.41
N ARG A 197 8.86 5.88 0.58
CA ARG A 197 9.52 7.05 -0.05
C ARG A 197 10.23 6.62 -1.34
N PRO A 198 9.96 7.25 -2.49
CA PRO A 198 10.92 7.24 -3.58
C PRO A 198 12.12 8.12 -3.20
N ARG A 199 13.33 7.56 -3.10
CA ARG A 199 14.56 8.34 -2.92
C ARG A 199 15.53 8.06 -4.06
N GLY A 200 15.67 9.04 -4.95
CA GLY A 200 16.54 8.90 -6.11
C GLY A 200 16.08 7.75 -7.02
N SER A 201 16.70 7.64 -8.17
CA SER A 201 16.14 6.88 -9.28
C SER A 201 16.40 5.36 -9.25
N ARG A 202 16.48 4.81 -8.04
CA ARG A 202 16.79 3.40 -7.74
C ARG A 202 16.15 3.02 -6.40
N GLY A 203 14.82 2.91 -6.36
CA GLY A 203 14.05 2.53 -5.16
C GLY A 203 14.71 1.38 -4.40
N CYS A 204 15.39 1.71 -3.30
CA CYS A 204 16.25 0.80 -2.56
C CYS A 204 15.68 0.65 -1.14
N TRP A 205 15.38 -0.60 -0.80
CA TRP A 205 14.61 -1.03 0.35
C TRP A 205 15.55 -1.67 1.38
N ARG A 206 15.29 -1.52 2.68
CA ARG A 206 16.03 -2.26 3.72
C ARG A 206 15.07 -2.69 4.81
N LEU A 207 14.83 -4.00 4.90
CA LEU A 207 14.10 -4.64 5.98
C LEU A 207 15.11 -5.42 6.84
N GLN A 208 15.14 -5.18 8.15
CA GLN A 208 16.03 -5.85 9.09
C GLN A 208 15.20 -6.46 10.22
N ARG A 209 15.20 -7.79 10.36
CA ARG A 209 14.53 -8.50 11.46
C ARG A 209 15.51 -8.63 12.64
N GLY A 210 15.14 -8.09 13.82
CA GLY A 210 15.90 -8.22 15.07
C GLY A 210 15.05 -8.82 16.20
N ARG A 211 15.65 -9.36 17.27
CA ARG A 211 14.99 -9.93 18.47
C ARG A 211 15.20 -9.02 19.68
N GLY A 212 14.15 -8.85 20.50
CA GLY A 212 14.13 -7.96 21.67
C GLY A 212 14.04 -6.49 21.26
N TRP A 213 13.18 -5.70 21.93
CA TRP A 213 13.15 -4.23 21.78
C TRP A 213 12.98 -3.78 20.31
N LYS A 214 12.27 -4.60 19.53
CA LYS A 214 12.16 -4.53 18.07
C LYS A 214 11.54 -3.22 17.56
N THR A 215 10.77 -2.52 18.39
CA THR A 215 9.99 -1.34 18.00
C THR A 215 10.88 -0.19 17.50
N LEU A 216 12.01 0.08 18.17
CA LEU A 216 12.95 1.13 17.75
C LEU A 216 13.66 0.78 16.44
N SER A 217 14.00 -0.50 16.20
CA SER A 217 14.72 -0.89 14.99
C SER A 217 13.89 -0.71 13.72
N TYR A 218 12.56 -0.74 13.79
CA TYR A 218 11.71 -0.38 12.66
C TYR A 218 11.77 1.11 12.33
N LEU A 219 11.79 1.98 13.36
CA LEU A 219 11.96 3.41 13.17
C LEU A 219 13.33 3.75 12.60
N GLU A 220 14.38 3.07 13.07
CA GLU A 220 15.75 3.16 12.52
C GLU A 220 15.82 2.68 11.06
N ALA A 221 15.07 1.62 10.73
CA ALA A 221 14.95 1.12 9.35
C ALA A 221 14.11 2.03 8.43
N GLY A 222 13.43 3.04 8.98
CA GLY A 222 12.76 4.09 8.22
C GLY A 222 11.23 4.10 8.29
N ALA A 223 10.61 3.27 9.13
CA ALA A 223 9.18 3.33 9.41
C ALA A 223 8.80 4.72 9.97
N THR A 224 7.61 5.21 9.62
CA THR A 224 7.12 6.50 10.16
C THR A 224 6.53 6.34 11.54
N THR A 225 5.82 5.23 11.76
CA THR A 225 5.20 4.89 13.04
C THR A 225 5.22 3.38 13.28
N VAL A 226 5.24 3.02 14.55
CA VAL A 226 5.11 1.63 15.02
C VAL A 226 3.68 1.42 15.54
N TYR A 227 2.98 0.43 15.00
CA TYR A 227 1.58 0.13 15.32
C TYR A 227 1.45 -0.93 16.42
N ILE A 228 1.04 -0.54 17.61
CA ILE A 228 0.94 -1.48 18.72
C ILE A 228 -0.52 -1.82 18.94
N LEU A 229 -0.86 -3.10 18.85
CA LEU A 229 -2.21 -3.59 19.12
C LEU A 229 -2.22 -4.20 20.51
N ALA A 230 -3.27 -3.92 21.27
CA ALA A 230 -3.50 -4.68 22.48
C ALA A 230 -3.80 -6.15 22.11
N PRO A 231 -3.56 -7.11 23.00
CA PRO A 231 -3.96 -8.50 22.79
C PRO A 231 -5.46 -8.63 22.47
N PRO A 232 -5.90 -9.68 21.75
CA PRO A 232 -7.32 -9.92 21.51
C PRO A 232 -8.15 -9.86 22.80
N GLY A 233 -9.28 -9.17 22.77
CA GLY A 233 -10.19 -9.02 23.92
C GLY A 233 -9.73 -8.04 25.02
N GLN A 234 -8.54 -7.46 24.93
CA GLN A 234 -8.02 -6.53 25.94
C GLN A 234 -8.06 -5.08 25.47
N LEU A 235 -7.86 -4.11 26.38
CA LEU A 235 -7.72 -2.69 26.05
C LEU A 235 -6.39 -2.18 26.61
N MET A 236 -5.77 -1.21 25.94
CA MET A 236 -4.56 -0.57 26.48
C MET A 236 -4.95 0.47 27.53
N GLY A 237 -4.38 0.34 28.73
CA GLY A 237 -4.49 1.36 29.77
C GLY A 237 -3.63 2.58 29.48
N GLU A 238 -4.04 3.74 30.01
CA GLU A 238 -3.35 5.03 29.80
C GLU A 238 -1.86 4.99 30.17
N GLY A 239 -1.51 4.41 31.33
CA GLY A 239 -0.13 4.33 31.79
C GLY A 239 0.78 3.53 30.83
N HIS A 240 0.23 2.48 30.20
CA HIS A 240 0.95 1.71 29.19
C HIS A 240 1.18 2.56 27.92
N VAL A 241 0.15 3.29 27.47
CA VAL A 241 0.26 4.18 26.29
C VAL A 241 1.30 5.28 26.54
N ARG A 242 1.31 5.92 27.71
CA ARG A 242 2.31 6.95 28.07
C ARG A 242 3.73 6.40 27.97
N LYS A 243 3.96 5.19 28.48
CA LYS A 243 5.27 4.53 28.42
C LYS A 243 5.72 4.31 26.97
N ILE A 244 4.87 3.73 26.13
CA ILE A 244 5.17 3.48 24.72
C ILE A 244 5.43 4.78 23.96
N VAL A 245 4.60 5.80 24.16
CA VAL A 245 4.78 7.10 23.49
C VAL A 245 6.13 7.70 23.85
N ALA A 246 6.50 7.69 25.13
CA ALA A 246 7.79 8.19 25.59
C ALA A 246 8.94 7.42 24.96
N GLU A 247 8.86 6.08 24.95
CA GLU A 247 9.90 5.21 24.39
C GLU A 247 10.10 5.40 22.87
N LEU A 248 9.03 5.66 22.12
CA LEU A 248 9.07 5.79 20.65
C LEU A 248 9.11 7.25 20.16
N GLY A 249 9.22 8.21 21.09
CA GLY A 249 9.22 9.64 20.77
C GLY A 249 7.94 10.06 20.04
N GLY A 250 6.79 9.53 20.46
CA GLY A 250 5.47 9.82 19.88
C GLY A 250 5.15 9.13 18.55
N ARG A 251 6.12 8.45 17.90
CA ARG A 251 5.96 7.78 16.60
C ARG A 251 5.23 6.43 16.71
N VAL A 252 4.06 6.48 17.32
CA VAL A 252 3.21 5.34 17.61
C VAL A 252 1.94 5.45 16.76
N ASN A 253 1.52 4.33 16.18
CA ASN A 253 0.17 4.12 15.73
C ASN A 253 -0.55 3.28 16.79
N LEU A 254 -1.78 3.63 17.16
CA LEU A 254 -2.62 2.84 18.08
C LEU A 254 -4.05 2.76 17.56
N ALA A 255 -4.77 1.74 18.01
CA ALA A 255 -6.20 1.63 17.77
C ALA A 255 -6.97 1.57 19.09
N PRO A 256 -7.92 2.49 19.33
CA PRO A 256 -8.70 2.51 20.56
C PRO A 256 -9.64 1.30 20.71
N ARG A 257 -9.91 0.57 19.62
CA ARG A 257 -10.84 -0.58 19.54
C ARG A 257 -12.16 -0.31 20.27
N TRP A 258 -13.08 0.35 19.56
CA TRP A 258 -14.35 0.78 20.14
C TRP A 258 -15.54 -0.10 19.71
N VAL A 259 -15.35 -1.05 18.78
CA VAL A 259 -16.38 -2.01 18.32
C VAL A 259 -15.82 -3.44 18.31
N LYS A 260 -16.57 -4.38 18.87
CA LYS A 260 -16.32 -5.82 18.88
C LYS A 260 -16.82 -6.49 17.58
N PRO A 261 -16.43 -7.75 17.30
CA PRO A 261 -16.91 -8.46 16.11
C PRO A 261 -18.43 -8.59 15.99
N ASP A 262 -19.15 -8.61 17.12
CA ASP A 262 -20.63 -8.64 17.17
C ASP A 262 -21.28 -7.25 16.94
N GLY A 263 -20.48 -6.21 16.73
CA GLY A 263 -20.94 -4.83 16.56
C GLY A 263 -21.22 -4.09 17.88
N SER A 264 -21.11 -4.73 19.03
CA SER A 264 -21.24 -4.08 20.33
C SER A 264 -20.01 -3.23 20.66
N LYS A 265 -20.18 -2.21 21.50
CA LYS A 265 -19.07 -1.32 21.89
C LYS A 265 -18.21 -1.96 22.98
N PHE A 266 -16.92 -1.64 22.97
CA PHE A 266 -16.06 -1.87 24.14
C PHE A 266 -16.34 -0.81 25.21
N GLU A 267 -16.35 -1.21 26.48
CA GLU A 267 -16.48 -0.31 27.63
C GLU A 267 -15.11 0.01 28.23
N GLY A 268 -14.92 1.24 28.73
CA GLY A 268 -13.71 1.64 29.46
C GLY A 268 -12.44 1.82 28.63
N GLY A 269 -12.53 1.78 27.29
CA GLY A 269 -11.38 2.00 26.40
C GLY A 269 -11.03 3.47 26.22
N LEU A 270 -9.73 3.74 25.95
CA LEU A 270 -9.27 5.07 25.56
C LEU A 270 -9.94 5.50 24.25
N THR A 271 -10.41 6.74 24.17
CA THR A 271 -10.95 7.30 22.92
C THR A 271 -9.83 7.82 22.02
N SER A 272 -10.15 8.09 20.75
CA SER A 272 -9.22 8.80 19.86
C SER A 272 -8.77 10.15 20.47
N ARG A 273 -9.65 10.83 21.22
CA ARG A 273 -9.34 12.09 21.90
C ARG A 273 -8.32 11.89 23.02
N ASP A 274 -8.38 10.77 23.74
CA ASP A 274 -7.41 10.46 24.79
C ASP A 274 -6.06 10.11 24.18
N LEU A 275 -6.03 9.29 23.12
CA LEU A 275 -4.80 8.97 22.39
C LEU A 275 -4.12 10.22 21.79
N VAL A 276 -4.90 11.21 21.32
CA VAL A 276 -4.37 12.52 20.89
C VAL A 276 -3.65 13.22 22.03
N LYS A 277 -4.28 13.32 23.22
CA LYS A 277 -3.67 13.95 24.40
C LYS A 277 -2.41 13.22 24.87
N LEU A 278 -2.35 11.92 24.64
CA LEU A 278 -1.23 11.08 25.01
C LEU A 278 -0.04 11.18 24.05
N GLY A 279 -0.14 11.94 22.94
CA GLY A 279 1.00 12.21 22.04
C GLY A 279 1.24 11.13 20.98
N VAL A 280 0.22 10.35 20.63
CA VAL A 280 0.28 9.37 19.54
C VAL A 280 0.34 10.07 18.18
N ALA A 281 1.16 9.58 17.24
CA ALA A 281 1.30 10.18 15.90
C ALA A 281 0.27 9.67 14.87
N ARG A 282 -0.30 8.49 15.08
CA ARG A 282 -1.33 7.91 14.20
C ARG A 282 -2.39 7.15 14.99
N ILE A 283 -3.64 7.30 14.63
CA ILE A 283 -4.75 6.53 15.21
C ILE A 283 -5.47 5.81 14.10
N SER A 284 -5.34 4.49 14.07
CA SER A 284 -6.10 3.61 13.18
C SER A 284 -7.26 2.97 13.94
N VAL A 285 -8.22 2.38 13.22
CA VAL A 285 -9.41 1.75 13.82
C VAL A 285 -9.60 0.29 13.44
N GLY A 286 -8.73 -0.25 12.59
CA GLY A 286 -8.78 -1.65 12.14
C GLY A 286 -10.18 -2.01 11.59
N PRO A 287 -10.69 -3.21 11.87
CA PRO A 287 -12.01 -3.63 11.36
C PRO A 287 -13.21 -3.03 12.12
N SER A 288 -13.03 -2.13 13.10
CA SER A 288 -14.15 -1.63 13.90
C SER A 288 -15.25 -0.93 13.08
N LEU A 289 -14.90 -0.25 11.99
CA LEU A 289 -15.91 0.35 11.09
C LEU A 289 -16.70 -0.70 10.31
N TYR A 290 -16.05 -1.78 9.89
CA TYR A 290 -16.73 -2.91 9.25
C TYR A 290 -17.76 -3.53 10.21
N PHE A 291 -17.38 -3.81 11.47
CA PHE A 291 -18.30 -4.40 12.44
C PHE A 291 -19.48 -3.49 12.75
N ALA A 292 -19.25 -2.18 12.89
CA ALA A 292 -20.34 -1.22 13.07
C ALA A 292 -21.32 -1.22 11.89
N ALA A 293 -20.79 -1.20 10.65
CA ALA A 293 -21.60 -1.22 9.44
C ALA A 293 -22.36 -2.55 9.28
N ALA A 294 -21.71 -3.68 9.55
CA ALA A 294 -22.32 -5.00 9.47
C ALA A 294 -23.49 -5.15 10.45
N LYS A 295 -23.34 -4.67 11.69
CA LYS A 295 -24.45 -4.65 12.65
C LYS A 295 -25.59 -3.77 12.18
N ALA A 296 -25.30 -2.53 11.78
CA ALA A 296 -26.34 -1.60 11.32
C ALA A 296 -27.10 -2.14 10.10
N LEU A 297 -26.41 -2.82 9.18
CA LEU A 297 -27.03 -3.48 8.04
C LEU A 297 -27.94 -4.64 8.48
N LYS A 298 -27.47 -5.48 9.42
CA LYS A 298 -28.26 -6.59 9.96
C LYS A 298 -29.51 -6.09 10.68
N ASP A 299 -29.39 -5.08 11.55
CA ASP A 299 -30.52 -4.50 12.28
C ASP A 299 -31.56 -3.92 11.31
N ALA A 300 -31.11 -3.18 10.28
CA ALA A 300 -32.00 -2.64 9.27
C ALA A 300 -32.69 -3.73 8.43
N ALA A 301 -32.00 -4.84 8.15
CA ALA A 301 -32.60 -5.97 7.47
C ALA A 301 -33.63 -6.70 8.37
N GLY A 302 -33.36 -6.83 9.68
CA GLY A 302 -34.30 -7.40 10.65
C GLY A 302 -35.64 -6.65 10.65
N PHE A 303 -35.59 -5.32 10.58
CA PHE A 303 -36.79 -4.48 10.43
C PHE A 303 -37.59 -4.79 9.16
N VAL A 304 -36.92 -5.08 8.04
CA VAL A 304 -37.61 -5.48 6.79
C VAL A 304 -38.34 -6.82 6.94
N PHE A 305 -37.81 -7.72 7.77
CA PHE A 305 -38.39 -9.04 8.00
C PHE A 305 -39.37 -9.10 9.19
N GLY A 306 -39.56 -7.98 9.92
CA GLY A 306 -40.38 -7.97 11.13
C GLY A 306 -39.77 -8.76 12.30
N GLU A 307 -38.46 -8.98 12.27
CA GLU A 307 -37.69 -9.53 13.40
C GLU A 307 -37.40 -8.38 14.39
N GLU A 308 -38.45 -7.92 15.08
CA GLU A 308 -38.30 -7.00 16.21
C GLU A 308 -38.06 -7.82 17.50
N ASP A 309 -37.15 -7.33 18.36
CA ASP A 309 -37.09 -7.70 19.78
C ASP A 309 -38.18 -6.93 20.56
#